data_AF-A0A1I6EXY8-F1
#
_entry.id   AF-A0A1I6EXY8-F1
#
_cell.length_a   1.000
_cell.length_b   1.000
_cell.length_c   1.000
_cell.angle_alpha   90.00
_cell.angle_beta   90.00
_cell.angle_gamma   90.00
#
_symmetry.space_group_name_H-M   'P 1'
#
loop_
_entity.id
_entity.type
_entity.pdbx_description
1 polymer ?
#
loop_
_entity_poly.entity_id
_entity_poly.type
_entity_poly.pdbx_seq_one_letter_code
_entity_poly.pdbx_strand_id
1 'polypeptide(L)'
;MRVALLLVRFAAAVVGDERYREQWEADVVGARELGMSPFGVAFGAVRAAVAIPSKGAVVAGIGPLGIALKHAGTSRGRVVVIAVVSALLLLGGVVMLFA
;
A
#
# COMPACT_ATOMS: atom_id res chain seq x y z
N MET A 1 23.65 -9.92 -12.16
CA MET A 1 23.88 -10.10 -10.70
C MET A 1 24.30 -8.81 -10.02
N ARG A 2 25.48 -8.22 -10.34
CA ARG A 2 25.95 -6.97 -9.73
C ARG A 2 24.93 -5.82 -9.81
N VAL A 3 24.28 -5.67 -10.97
CA VAL A 3 23.24 -4.65 -11.18
C VAL A 3 22.01 -4.90 -10.30
N ALA A 4 21.55 -6.15 -10.17
CA ALA A 4 20.41 -6.50 -9.32
C ALA A 4 20.69 -6.19 -7.83
N LEU A 5 21.90 -6.49 -7.36
CA LEU A 5 22.33 -6.16 -5.99
C LEU A 5 22.44 -4.64 -5.78
N LEU A 6 22.94 -3.89 -6.78
CA LEU A 6 22.98 -2.43 -6.72
C LEU A 6 21.57 -1.82 -6.63
N LEU A 7 20.61 -2.34 -7.40
CA LEU A 7 19.22 -1.91 -7.33
C LEU A 7 18.61 -2.14 -5.94
N VAL A 8 18.86 -3.32 -5.35
CA VAL A 8 18.41 -3.63 -4.00
C VAL A 8 19.07 -2.73 -2.95
N ARG A 9 20.38 -2.48 -3.05
CA ARG A 9 21.09 -1.57 -2.13
C ARG A 9 20.54 -0.16 -2.20
N PHE A 10 20.27 0.32 -3.42
CA PHE A 10 19.63 1.61 -3.61
C PHE A 10 18.24 1.64 -2.98
N ALA A 11 17.40 0.62 -3.24
CA ALA A 11 16.07 0.52 -2.65
C ALA A 11 16.10 0.50 -1.11
N ALA A 12 17.03 -0.27 -0.52
CA ALA A 12 17.16 -0.36 0.93
C ALA A 12 17.68 0.95 1.54
N ALA A 13 18.60 1.63 0.86
CA ALA A 13 19.06 2.97 1.26
C ALA A 13 17.92 4.01 1.23
N VAL A 14 16.98 3.91 0.28
CA VAL A 14 15.78 4.76 0.24
C VAL A 14 14.87 4.51 1.46
N VAL A 15 14.74 3.26 1.90
CA VAL A 15 13.97 2.94 3.12
C VAL A 15 14.69 3.37 4.39
N GLY A 16 16.04 3.41 4.37
CA GLY A 16 16.86 3.86 5.49
C GLY A 16 16.92 2.86 6.65
N ASP A 17 16.70 1.58 6.37
CA ASP A 17 16.76 0.50 7.36
C ASP A 17 17.57 -0.68 6.80
N GLU A 18 18.69 -0.96 7.48
CA GLU A 18 19.71 -1.93 7.08
C GLU A 18 19.15 -3.35 6.96
N ARG A 19 18.10 -3.67 7.72
CA ARG A 19 17.45 -4.98 7.68
C ARG A 19 16.89 -5.30 6.30
N TYR A 20 16.32 -4.32 5.60
CA TYR A 20 15.81 -4.54 4.24
C TYR A 20 16.94 -4.79 3.24
N ARG A 21 18.12 -4.21 3.46
CA ARG A 21 19.28 -4.48 2.62
C ARG A 21 19.67 -5.95 2.72
N GLU A 22 19.84 -6.45 3.93
CA GLU A 22 20.24 -7.84 4.16
C GLU A 22 19.22 -8.84 3.60
N GLN A 23 17.93 -8.61 3.86
CA GLN A 23 16.85 -9.47 3.39
C GLN A 23 16.77 -9.49 1.86
N TRP A 24 16.72 -8.33 1.23
CA TRP A 24 16.55 -8.26 -0.22
C TRP A 24 17.82 -8.70 -0.98
N GLU A 25 19.02 -8.52 -0.41
CA GLU A 25 20.24 -9.09 -0.99
C GLU A 25 20.19 -10.63 -0.95
N ALA A 26 19.74 -11.21 0.16
CA ALA A 26 19.54 -12.65 0.29
C ALA A 26 18.48 -13.16 -0.70
N ASP A 27 17.36 -12.45 -0.89
CA ASP A 27 16.32 -12.82 -1.84
C ASP A 27 16.81 -12.82 -3.29
N VAL A 28 17.68 -11.85 -3.67
CA VAL A 28 18.28 -11.80 -5.02
C VAL A 28 19.24 -12.95 -5.25
N VAL A 29 20.03 -13.31 -4.24
CA VAL A 29 20.92 -14.48 -4.30
C VAL A 29 20.10 -15.77 -4.38
N GLY A 30 19.11 -15.93 -3.51
CA GLY A 30 18.23 -17.09 -3.47
C GLY A 30 17.43 -17.27 -4.77
N ALA A 31 16.95 -16.19 -5.38
CA ALA A 31 16.28 -16.26 -6.68
C ALA A 31 17.18 -16.85 -7.77
N ARG A 32 18.47 -16.50 -7.78
CA ARG A 32 19.43 -17.08 -8.71
C ARG A 32 19.62 -18.58 -8.46
N GLU A 33 19.78 -18.97 -7.20
CA GLU A 33 20.00 -20.37 -6.81
C GLU A 33 18.80 -21.25 -7.18
N LEU A 34 17.59 -20.69 -7.15
CA LEU A 34 16.34 -21.33 -7.56
C LEU A 34 16.07 -21.26 -9.08
N GLY A 35 17.00 -20.74 -9.88
CA GLY A 35 16.83 -20.59 -11.34
C GLY A 35 15.82 -19.51 -11.75
N MET A 36 15.39 -18.67 -10.81
CA MET A 36 14.50 -17.53 -11.06
C MET A 36 15.30 -16.30 -11.49
N SER A 37 14.60 -15.30 -12.06
CA SER A 37 15.22 -14.04 -12.46
C SER A 37 15.52 -13.15 -11.25
N PRO A 38 16.80 -12.87 -10.93
CA PRO A 38 17.17 -11.99 -9.82
C PRO A 38 16.74 -10.53 -10.04
N PHE A 39 16.54 -10.14 -11.30
CA PHE A 39 16.04 -8.81 -11.65
C PHE A 39 14.56 -8.63 -11.30
N GLY A 40 13.76 -9.70 -11.32
CA GLY A 40 12.37 -9.65 -10.87
C GLY A 40 12.27 -9.31 -9.39
N VAL A 41 13.12 -9.93 -8.57
CA VAL A 41 13.23 -9.63 -7.13
C VAL A 41 13.73 -8.21 -6.90
N ALA A 42 14.79 -7.79 -7.58
CA ALA A 42 15.33 -6.44 -7.44
C ALA A 42 14.30 -5.36 -7.82
N PHE A 43 13.50 -5.58 -8.86
CA PHE A 43 12.41 -4.68 -9.24
C PHE A 43 11.29 -4.66 -8.18
N GLY A 44 10.96 -5.83 -7.62
CA GLY A 44 10.05 -5.95 -6.47
C GLY A 44 10.52 -5.12 -5.27
N ALA A 45 11.81 -5.19 -4.93
CA ALA A 45 12.41 -4.41 -3.85
C ALA A 45 12.31 -2.89 -4.11
N VAL A 46 12.57 -2.42 -5.34
CA VAL A 46 12.39 -1.01 -5.71
C VAL A 46 10.92 -0.58 -5.55
N ARG A 47 9.96 -1.40 -6.01
CA ARG A 47 8.53 -1.12 -5.82
C ARG A 47 8.15 -1.08 -4.35
N ALA A 48 8.69 -1.98 -3.53
CA ALA A 48 8.47 -2.01 -2.09
C ALA A 48 9.01 -0.73 -1.44
N ALA A 49 10.22 -0.27 -1.80
CA ALA A 49 10.80 0.96 -1.27
C ALA A 49 9.93 2.21 -1.52
N VAL A 50 9.19 2.26 -2.64
CA VAL A 50 8.25 3.36 -2.93
C VAL A 50 6.92 3.22 -2.18
N ALA A 51 6.52 1.98 -1.85
CA ALA A 51 5.26 1.70 -1.17
C ALA A 51 5.39 1.70 0.37
N ILE A 52 6.59 1.46 0.91
CA ILE A 52 6.84 1.51 2.35
C ILE A 52 6.69 2.98 2.80
N PRO A 53 5.73 3.29 3.68
CA PRO A 53 5.60 4.63 4.21
C PRO A 53 6.89 5.00 4.94
N SER A 54 7.45 6.17 4.62
CA SER A 54 8.61 6.70 5.32
C SER A 54 8.31 6.80 6.82
N LYS A 55 9.30 6.59 7.68
CA LYS A 55 9.18 6.86 9.12
C LYS A 55 8.85 8.35 9.30
N GLY A 56 7.56 8.67 9.42
CA GLY A 56 7.05 10.06 9.41
C GLY A 56 5.84 10.28 8.50
N ALA A 57 5.55 9.38 7.57
CA ALA A 57 4.22 9.30 6.97
C ALA A 57 3.27 8.89 8.09
N VAL A 58 2.61 9.90 8.67
CA VAL A 58 1.49 9.79 9.60
C VAL A 58 0.74 8.52 9.22
N VAL A 59 0.64 7.58 10.17
CA VAL A 59 -0.22 6.41 10.03
C VAL A 59 -1.58 6.96 9.65
N ALA A 60 -1.88 7.00 8.36
CA ALA A 60 -3.16 7.45 7.85
C ALA A 60 -4.08 6.35 8.30
N GLY A 61 -4.69 6.53 9.49
CA GLY A 61 -5.32 5.46 10.25
C GLY A 61 -6.16 4.61 9.33
N ILE A 62 -5.70 3.40 9.01
CA ILE A 62 -6.46 2.51 8.15
C ILE A 62 -7.59 1.98 9.03
N GLY A 63 -8.75 2.64 8.93
CA GLY A 63 -9.91 2.39 9.78
C GLY A 63 -10.90 3.56 9.78
N PRO A 64 -12.04 3.44 10.50
CA PRO A 64 -13.09 4.46 10.54
C PRO A 64 -12.59 5.85 10.91
N LEU A 65 -11.58 5.91 11.79
CA LEU A 65 -11.00 7.16 12.26
C LEU A 65 -10.16 7.88 11.20
N GLY A 66 -9.36 7.18 10.40
CA GLY A 66 -8.60 7.83 9.32
C GLY A 66 -9.47 8.17 8.12
N ILE A 67 -10.56 7.43 7.88
CA ILE A 67 -11.61 7.84 6.93
C ILE A 67 -12.26 9.15 7.41
N ALA A 68 -12.60 9.26 8.70
CA ALA A 68 -13.18 10.46 9.30
C ALA A 68 -12.23 11.66 9.22
N LEU A 69 -10.94 11.47 9.53
CA LEU A 69 -9.92 12.53 9.45
C LEU A 69 -9.70 12.99 7.99
N LYS A 70 -9.67 12.07 7.02
CA LYS A 70 -9.60 12.42 5.59
C LYS A 70 -10.83 13.21 5.11
N HIS A 71 -11.99 12.97 5.71
CA HIS A 71 -13.25 13.63 5.35
C HIS A 71 -13.63 14.80 6.25
N ALA A 72 -12.81 15.17 7.24
CA ALA A 72 -13.08 16.27 8.17
C ALA A 72 -13.25 17.64 7.47
N GLY A 73 -12.72 17.80 6.24
CA GLY A 73 -12.90 18.99 5.39
C GLY A 73 -14.02 18.87 4.34
N THR A 74 -14.84 17.82 4.38
CA THR A 74 -15.90 17.61 3.37
C THR A 74 -17.04 18.58 3.58
N SER A 75 -17.48 19.27 2.51
CA SER A 75 -18.61 20.20 2.60
C SER A 75 -19.89 19.47 3.03
N ARG A 76 -20.70 20.11 3.89
CA ARG A 76 -21.96 19.55 4.41
C ARG A 76 -22.86 19.00 3.29
N GLY A 77 -22.91 19.68 2.14
CA GLY A 77 -23.69 19.23 0.99
C GLY A 77 -23.26 17.87 0.46
N ARG A 78 -21.94 17.60 0.36
CA ARG A 78 -21.43 16.31 -0.12
C ARG A 78 -21.69 15.18 0.90
N VAL A 79 -21.63 15.47 2.20
CA VAL A 79 -21.99 14.49 3.25
C VAL A 79 -23.48 14.13 3.16
N VAL A 80 -24.35 15.11 2.98
CA VAL A 80 -25.80 14.90 2.82
C VAL A 80 -26.11 14.06 1.59
N VAL A 81 -25.48 14.35 0.45
CA VAL A 81 -25.66 13.56 -0.78
C VAL A 81 -25.27 12.10 -0.57
N ILE A 82 -24.11 11.84 0.06
CA ILE A 82 -23.67 10.47 0.35
C ILE A 82 -24.69 9.77 1.26
N ALA A 83 -25.13 10.43 2.34
CA ALA A 83 -26.12 9.87 3.26
C ALA A 83 -27.44 9.51 2.57
N VAL A 84 -27.95 10.40 1.71
CA VAL A 84 -29.20 10.18 0.96
C VAL A 84 -29.06 9.01 -0.01
N VAL A 85 -27.97 8.96 -0.78
CA VAL A 85 -27.73 7.87 -1.74
C VAL A 85 -27.60 6.53 -1.00
N SER A 86 -26.88 6.48 0.11
CA SER A 86 -26.76 5.26 0.93
C SER A 86 -28.12 4.83 1.49
N ALA A 87 -28.95 5.76 1.97
CA ALA A 87 -30.29 5.44 2.47
C ALA A 87 -31.19 4.87 1.38
N LEU A 88 -31.15 5.43 0.16
CA LEU A 88 -31.92 4.93 -0.98
C LEU A 88 -31.48 3.52 -1.39
N LEU A 89 -30.16 3.25 -1.41
CA LEU A 89 -29.63 1.92 -1.72
C LEU A 89 -30.05 0.87 -0.67
N LEU A 90 -30.02 1.23 0.61
CA LEU A 90 -30.47 0.35 1.68
C LEU A 90 -31.98 0.07 1.57
N LEU A 91 -32.79 1.10 1.35
CA LEU A 91 -34.24 0.95 1.16
C LEU A 91 -34.55 0.07 -0.07
N GLY A 92 -33.84 0.29 -1.19
CA GLY A 92 -33.97 -0.56 -2.37
C GLY A 92 -33.63 -2.03 -2.08
N GLY A 93 -32.56 -2.27 -1.32
CA GLY A 93 -32.18 -3.62 -0.88
C GLY A 93 -33.21 -4.27 0.04
N VAL A 94 -33.81 -3.52 0.98
CA VAL A 94 -34.90 -4.00 1.83
C VAL A 94 -36.12 -4.37 1.00
N VAL A 95 -36.51 -3.54 0.03
CA VAL A 95 -37.62 -3.84 -0.87
C VAL A 95 -37.33 -5.13 -1.65
N MET A 96 -36.13 -5.31 -2.20
CA MET A 96 -35.75 -6.56 -2.89
C MET A 96 -35.76 -7.80 -1.99
N LEU A 97 -35.58 -7.65 -0.68
CA LEU A 97 -35.61 -8.77 0.25
C LEU A 97 -37.04 -9.25 0.57
N PHE A 98 -38.01 -8.35 0.48
CA PHE A 98 -39.41 -8.59 0.87
C PHE A 98 -40.41 -8.56 -0.29
N ALA A 99 -39.95 -8.27 -1.52
CA ALA A 99 -40.73 -8.35 -2.76
C ALA A 99 -40.53 -9.72 -3.42
#